data_AF-A0A9E5QUK4-F1
#
_entry.id   AF-A0A9E5QUK4-F1
#
_cell.length_a   1.000
_cell.length_b   1.000
_cell.length_c   1.000
_cell.angle_alpha   90.00
_cell.angle_beta   90.00
_cell.angle_gamma   90.00
#
_symmetry.space_group_name_H-M   'P 1'
#
loop_
_entity.id
_entity.type
_entity.pdbx_description
1 polymer ?
#
loop_
_entity_poly.entity_id
_entity_poly.type
_entity_poly.pdbx_seq_one_letter_code
_entity_poly.pdbx_strand_id
1 'polypeptide(L)'
;MQIAVANLSTALTLNPLNERAYYNRGCLHLVQHQPKAAEVDFDHAIALGATDADTYRDRAFSRYAQGKRRGPKPICCWRPARASMPTITRPITRSPYCC
;
A
#
# COMPACT_ATOMS: atom_id res chain seq x y z
N MET A 1 2.46 -15.69 -13.58
CA MET A 1 2.54 -14.67 -12.49
C MET A 1 1.96 -15.18 -11.17
N GLN A 2 0.70 -15.63 -11.09
CA GLN A 2 0.10 -16.08 -9.82
C GLN A 2 0.75 -17.34 -9.21
N ILE A 3 1.18 -18.30 -10.05
CA ILE A 3 1.86 -19.53 -9.60
C ILE A 3 3.15 -19.19 -8.81
N ALA A 4 3.87 -18.14 -9.18
CA ALA A 4 5.09 -17.73 -8.49
C ALA A 4 4.81 -17.15 -7.09
N VAL A 5 3.71 -16.41 -6.91
CA VAL A 5 3.30 -15.90 -5.59
C VAL A 5 2.85 -17.05 -4.68
N ALA A 6 2.16 -18.06 -5.23
CA ALA A 6 1.76 -19.25 -4.49
C ALA A 6 2.99 -20.05 -4.02
N ASN A 7 3.98 -20.26 -4.89
CA ASN A 7 5.23 -20.95 -4.56
C ASN A 7 6.06 -20.20 -3.51
N LEU A 8 6.06 -18.87 -3.54
CA LEU A 8 6.74 -18.08 -2.51
C LEU A 8 5.97 -18.11 -1.19
N SER A 9 4.64 -18.16 -1.23
CA SER A 9 3.83 -18.29 -0.02
C SER A 9 4.08 -19.64 0.66
N THR A 10 4.16 -20.75 -0.10
CA THR A 10 4.52 -22.05 0.46
C THR A 10 5.97 -22.07 0.98
N ALA A 11 6.91 -21.46 0.26
CA ALA A 11 8.29 -21.30 0.75
C ALA A 11 8.36 -20.53 2.09
N LEU A 12 7.52 -19.49 2.26
CA LEU A 12 7.42 -18.72 3.50
C LEU A 12 6.74 -19.51 4.63
N THR A 13 5.82 -20.44 4.31
CA THR A 13 5.29 -21.36 5.34
C THR A 13 6.32 -22.35 5.83
N LEU A 14 7.26 -22.76 4.97
CA LEU A 14 8.34 -23.67 5.32
C LEU A 14 9.46 -22.95 6.06
N ASN A 15 9.84 -21.75 5.61
CA ASN A 15 10.89 -20.93 6.19
C ASN A 15 10.41 -19.46 6.30
N PRO A 16 9.79 -19.09 7.44
CA PRO A 16 9.24 -17.75 7.63
C PRO A 16 10.30 -16.66 7.82
N LEU A 17 11.56 -17.03 7.99
CA LEU A 17 12.69 -16.11 8.19
C LEU A 17 13.42 -15.77 6.89
N ASN A 18 12.93 -16.22 5.74
CA ASN A 18 13.58 -15.99 4.46
C ASN A 18 13.23 -14.59 3.90
N GLU A 19 14.11 -13.63 4.14
CA GLU A 19 14.02 -12.25 3.69
C GLU A 19 13.92 -12.13 2.16
N ARG A 20 14.65 -12.99 1.44
CA ARG A 20 14.66 -13.00 -0.03
C ARG A 20 13.34 -13.48 -0.63
N ALA A 21 12.65 -14.39 0.05
CA ALA A 21 11.31 -14.82 -0.36
C ALA A 21 10.28 -13.70 -0.25
N TYR A 22 10.34 -12.89 0.82
CA TYR A 22 9.51 -11.69 0.97
C TYR A 22 9.83 -10.64 -0.10
N TYR A 23 11.11 -10.36 -0.37
CA TYR A 23 11.51 -9.44 -1.43
C TYR A 23 10.96 -9.86 -2.81
N ASN A 24 11.17 -11.13 -3.19
CA ASN A 24 10.68 -11.65 -4.47
C ASN A 24 9.14 -11.59 -4.56
N ARG A 25 8.43 -11.81 -3.45
CA ARG A 25 6.97 -11.72 -3.41
C ARG A 25 6.51 -10.26 -3.59
N GLY A 26 7.18 -9.31 -2.93
CA GLY A 26 6.97 -7.88 -3.11
C GLY A 26 7.17 -7.42 -4.56
N CYS A 27 8.23 -7.88 -5.23
CA CYS A 27 8.45 -7.60 -6.65
C CYS A 27 7.31 -8.13 -7.54
N LEU A 28 6.81 -9.34 -7.27
CA LEU A 28 5.66 -9.89 -8.02
C LEU A 28 4.38 -9.09 -7.77
N HIS A 29 4.16 -8.59 -6.54
CA HIS A 29 3.02 -7.72 -6.25
C HIS A 29 3.11 -6.37 -6.98
N LEU A 30 4.32 -5.83 -7.18
CA LEU A 30 4.52 -4.65 -8.03
C LEU A 30 4.11 -4.92 -9.49
N VAL A 31 4.50 -6.06 -10.05
CA VAL A 31 4.10 -6.48 -11.41
C VAL A 31 2.58 -6.67 -11.53
N GLN A 32 1.93 -7.09 -10.44
CA GLN A 32 0.47 -7.24 -10.38
C GLN A 32 -0.28 -5.92 -10.11
N HIS A 33 0.41 -4.78 -10.11
CA HIS A 33 -0.15 -3.46 -9.77
C HIS A 33 -0.79 -3.41 -8.37
N GLN A 34 -0.24 -4.17 -7.42
CA GLN A 34 -0.65 -4.21 -6.02
C GLN A 34 0.43 -3.59 -5.11
N PRO A 35 0.70 -2.28 -5.23
CA PRO A 35 1.80 -1.64 -4.50
C PRO A 35 1.58 -1.59 -2.98
N LYS A 36 0.34 -1.81 -2.51
CA LYS A 36 0.03 -1.93 -1.07
C LYS A 36 0.53 -3.25 -0.48
N ALA A 37 0.29 -4.35 -1.18
CA ALA A 37 0.77 -5.67 -0.75
C ALA A 37 2.30 -5.74 -0.82
N ALA A 38 2.87 -5.17 -1.89
CA ALA A 38 4.32 -5.09 -2.06
C ALA A 38 5.01 -4.35 -0.91
N GLU A 39 4.47 -3.20 -0.47
CA GLU A 39 5.06 -2.45 0.64
C GLU A 39 5.15 -3.28 1.93
N VAL A 40 4.09 -4.03 2.26
CA VAL A 40 4.07 -4.88 3.47
C VAL A 40 5.12 -5.98 3.38
N ASP A 41 5.27 -6.60 2.22
CA ASP A 41 6.29 -7.64 1.99
C ASP A 41 7.71 -7.08 2.10
N PHE A 42 7.97 -5.90 1.55
CA PHE A 42 9.26 -5.24 1.71
C PHE A 42 9.53 -4.81 3.15
N ASP A 43 8.51 -4.37 3.89
CA ASP A 43 8.64 -4.07 5.32
C ASP A 43 9.02 -5.31 6.14
N HIS A 44 8.45 -6.48 5.81
CA HIS A 44 8.83 -7.75 6.43
C HIS A 44 10.26 -8.17 6.07
N ALA A 45 10.66 -8.02 4.80
CA ALA A 45 12.04 -8.29 4.40
C ALA A 45 13.04 -7.43 5.18
N ILE A 46 12.76 -6.13 5.33
CA ILE A 46 13.59 -5.20 6.11
C ILE A 46 13.63 -5.58 7.59
N ALA A 47 12.49 -5.95 8.18
CA ALA A 47 12.42 -6.37 9.58
C ALA A 47 13.21 -7.65 9.87
N LEU A 48 13.32 -8.54 8.88
CA LEU A 48 14.15 -9.76 8.96
C LEU A 48 15.64 -9.50 8.75
N GLY A 49 16.04 -8.27 8.40
CA GLY A 49 17.43 -7.89 8.22
C GLY A 49 17.87 -7.78 6.76
N ALA A 50 16.95 -7.65 5.80
CA ALA A 50 17.33 -7.30 4.43
C ALA A 50 18.02 -5.93 4.42
N THR A 51 19.33 -5.93 4.21
CA THR A 51 20.16 -4.72 4.07
C THR A 51 20.33 -4.27 2.62
N ASP A 52 19.66 -4.95 1.69
CA ASP A 52 19.80 -4.66 0.27
C ASP A 52 19.22 -3.29 -0.08
N ALA A 53 20.03 -2.44 -0.71
CA ALA A 53 19.60 -1.13 -1.20
C ALA A 53 18.41 -1.23 -2.15
N ASP A 54 18.29 -2.33 -2.89
CA ASP A 54 17.18 -2.62 -3.79
C ASP A 54 15.84 -2.73 -3.03
N THR A 55 15.83 -3.36 -1.84
CA THR A 55 14.61 -3.51 -1.03
C THR A 55 14.06 -2.14 -0.59
N TYR A 56 14.94 -1.24 -0.16
CA TYR A 56 14.54 0.13 0.20
C TYR A 56 14.08 0.94 -1.00
N ARG A 57 14.76 0.81 -2.14
CA ARG A 57 14.36 1.46 -3.40
C ARG A 57 12.97 1.00 -3.83
N ASP A 58 12.71 -0.29 -3.81
CA ASP A 58 11.46 -0.88 -4.31
C ASP A 58 10.29 -0.62 -3.34
N ARG A 59 10.56 -0.51 -2.04
CA ARG A 59 9.61 0.03 -1.05
C ARG A 59 9.25 1.49 -1.34
N ALA A 60 10.25 2.34 -1.60
CA ALA A 60 10.01 3.75 -1.94
C ALA A 60 9.19 3.87 -3.25
N PHE A 61 9.50 3.04 -4.24
CA PHE A 61 8.72 2.95 -5.46
C PHE A 61 7.27 2.52 -5.20
N SER A 62 7.07 1.53 -4.33
CA SER A 62 5.74 1.07 -3.90
C SER A 62 4.93 2.21 -3.29
N ARG A 63 5.54 3.02 -2.41
CA ARG A 63 4.91 4.20 -1.80
C ARG A 63 4.54 5.27 -2.83
N TYR A 64 5.45 5.55 -3.76
CA TYR A 64 5.19 6.49 -4.84
C TYR A 64 4.01 6.04 -5.72
N ALA A 65 3.96 4.75 -6.06
CA ALA A 65 2.86 4.16 -6.82
C ALA A 65 1.52 4.21 -6.06
N GLN A 66 1.54 4.08 -4.73
CA GLN A 66 0.33 4.27 -3.90
C GLN A 66 -0.12 5.73 -3.83
N GLY A 67 0.81 6.69 -3.79
CA GLY A 67 0.51 8.13 -3.80
C GLY A 67 -0.34 8.54 -5.00
N LYS A 68 -0.08 7.96 -6.18
CA LYS A 68 -0.92 8.16 -7.38
C LYS A 68 -2.37 7.65 -7.23
N ARG A 69 -2.60 6.63 -6.39
CA ARG A 69 -3.96 6.11 -6.10
C ARG A 69 -4.66 6.82 -4.95
N ARG A 70 -3.92 7.43 -4.02
CA ARG A 70 -4.46 8.33 -3.00
C ARG A 70 -4.59 9.74 -3.59
N GLY A 71 -5.39 9.87 -4.65
CA GLY A 71 -5.96 11.18 -5.01
C GLY A 71 -6.76 11.73 -3.83
N PRO A 72 -7.03 13.05 -3.79
CA PRO A 72 -7.80 13.65 -2.71
C PRO A 72 -9.11 12.88 -2.56
N LYS A 73 -9.35 12.33 -1.36
CA LYS A 73 -10.65 11.72 -1.07
C LYS A 73 -11.68 12.82 -1.31
N PRO A 74 -12.71 12.60 -2.15
CA PRO A 74 -13.74 13.59 -2.35
C PRO A 74 -14.30 13.97 -0.98
N ILE A 75 -14.48 15.27 -0.75
CA ILE A 75 -14.95 15.80 0.54
C ILE A 75 -16.27 15.16 1.00
N CYS A 76 -17.02 14.60 0.05
CA CYS A 76 -18.23 13.80 0.25
C CYS A 76 -18.01 12.50 1.08
N CYS A 77 -16.86 11.83 0.96
CA CYS A 77 -16.56 10.62 1.74
C CYS A 77 -15.93 10.93 3.11
N TRP A 78 -15.82 12.20 3.47
CA TRP A 78 -15.37 12.62 4.79
C TRP A 78 -16.48 12.34 5.80
N ARG A 79 -16.57 11.08 6.29
CA ARG A 79 -17.37 10.76 7.48
C ARG A 79 -16.63 11.36 8.68
N PRO A 80 -17.13 12.44 9.32
CA PRO A 80 -16.50 12.95 10.52
C PRO A 80 -16.63 11.90 11.62
N ALA A 81 -15.53 11.24 11.95
CA ALA A 81 -15.43 10.47 13.17
C ALA A 81 -15.29 11.48 14.33
N ARG A 82 -16.44 11.92 14.86
CA ARG A 82 -16.65 12.54 16.17
C ARG A 82 -15.75 13.76 16.50
N ALA A 83 -16.41 14.93 16.54
CA ALA A 83 -16.01 16.14 17.26
C ALA A 83 -14.80 16.94 16.71
N SER A 84 -15.09 17.78 15.72
CA SER A 84 -14.65 19.20 15.65
C SER A 84 -15.14 19.73 14.31
N MET A 85 -16.37 20.24 14.26
CA MET A 85 -16.82 20.98 13.09
C MET A 85 -15.92 22.22 12.95
N PRO A 86 -15.17 22.40 11.85
CA PRO A 86 -14.62 23.71 11.58
C PRO A 86 -15.81 24.61 11.25
N THR A 87 -15.97 25.68 12.01
CA THR A 87 -17.00 26.71 11.88
C THR A 87 -16.78 27.50 10.59
N ILE A 88 -16.93 26.85 9.44
CA ILE A 88 -16.81 27.50 8.14
C ILE A 88 -18.21 27.97 7.78
N THR A 89 -18.60 29.10 8.35
CA THR A 89 -19.70 29.92 7.86
C THR A 89 -19.34 30.39 6.46
N ARG A 90 -19.71 29.64 5.42
CA ARG A 90 -19.87 30.15 4.04
C ARG A 90 -20.69 29.17 3.20
N PRO A 91 -21.82 29.60 2.62
CA PRO A 91 -22.68 28.70 1.85
C PRO A 91 -22.11 28.55 0.45
N ILE A 92 -21.37 27.47 0.21
CA ILE A 92 -21.05 27.05 -1.16
C ILE A 92 -22.26 26.29 -1.71
N THR A 93 -23.13 27.07 -2.35
CA THR A 93 -24.04 26.72 -3.44
C THR A 93 -24.26 25.22 -3.67
N ARG A 94 -25.50 24.79 -3.41
CA ARG A 94 -26.09 23.52 -3.89
C ARG A 94 -25.60 23.22 -5.32
N SER A 95 -24.81 22.17 -5.48
CA SER A 95 -24.63 21.49 -6.75
C SER A 95 -25.35 20.14 -6.65
N PRO A 96 -26.17 19.75 -7.65
CA PRO A 96 -27.20 18.72 -7.53
C PRO A 96 -26.66 17.28 -7.55
N TYR A 97 -25.34 17.10 -7.47
CA TYR A 97 -24.71 15.78 -7.41
C TYR A 97 -24.59 15.29 -5.97
N CYS A 98 -25.72 15.31 -5.26
CA CYS A 98 -25.91 14.55 -4.03
C CYS A 98 -26.80 13.35 -4.37
N CYS A 99 -26.24 12.14 -4.34
CA CYS A 99 -27.00 10.96 -3.94
C CYS A 99 -27.07 10.93 -2.41
#